data_AF-A0A965VM70-F1
#
_entry.id   AF-A0A965VM70-F1
#
_cell.length_a   1.000
_cell.length_b   1.000
_cell.length_c   1.000
_cell.angle_alpha   90.00
_cell.angle_beta   90.00
_cell.angle_gamma   90.00
#
_symmetry.space_group_name_H-M   'P 1'
#
loop_
_entity.id
_entity.type
_entity.pdbx_description
1 polymer ?
#
loop_
_entity_poly.entity_id
_entity_poly.type
_entity_poly.pdbx_seq_one_letter_code
_entity_poly.pdbx_strand_id
1 'polypeptide(L)'
;MSLIKKYMQEANFSAMERWNNADGFIDDDLQFTANENYMGADAQGMGYSPAPTSQPYIITVSNASATSVSNFDVLGAYQYLQTSAGTFTNGSLTISNCVISSAISNITYQEFLYQSMNSPFSVGLTYIEVITGTNSQVSQTMTLNTRDANGNQALKTLVPTIDPYQQQTNIVAMKQNYRIDGFTKLTIATVLASTVFRLHFYPADNINIARGLAGRPVSRQFGSPNIVRSSVAVIGGDTVQSRLG
;
A
#
# COMPACT_ATOMS: atom_id res chain seq x y z
N MET A 1 8.52 25.57 22.84
CA MET A 1 8.25 24.50 21.85
C MET A 1 8.86 24.94 20.52
N SER A 2 9.79 24.15 19.94
CA SER A 2 10.56 24.57 18.76
C SER A 2 9.67 24.75 17.52
N LEU A 3 9.89 25.83 16.76
CA LEU A 3 9.26 26.18 15.47
C LEU A 3 9.23 25.00 14.47
N ILE A 4 10.16 24.05 14.60
CA ILE A 4 10.24 22.83 13.80
C ILE A 4 9.03 21.91 14.05
N LYS A 5 8.52 21.82 15.29
CA LYS A 5 7.29 21.04 15.59
C LYS A 5 6.06 21.66 14.95
N LYS A 6 5.98 23.00 14.93
CA LYS A 6 4.88 23.75 14.32
C LYS A 6 4.90 23.65 12.79
N TYR A 7 6.07 23.76 12.17
CA TYR A 7 6.22 23.63 10.71
C TYR A 7 5.97 22.20 10.20
N MET A 8 6.37 21.18 10.96
CA MET A 8 6.08 19.78 10.62
C MET A 8 4.60 19.44 10.84
N GLN A 9 3.95 20.01 11.85
CA GLN A 9 2.49 19.90 12.02
C GLN A 9 1.73 20.66 10.91
N GLU A 10 2.14 21.87 10.54
CA GLU A 10 1.54 22.65 9.45
C GLU A 10 1.77 22.01 8.07
N ALA A 11 2.92 21.38 7.83
CA ALA A 11 3.18 20.59 6.62
C ALA A 11 2.31 19.32 6.56
N ASN A 12 2.01 18.71 7.71
CA ASN A 12 1.10 17.58 7.80
C ASN A 12 -0.37 18.02 7.61
N PHE A 13 -0.79 19.13 8.23
CA PHE A 13 -2.14 19.70 8.07
C PHE A 13 -2.38 20.25 6.65
N SER A 14 -1.38 20.86 6.00
CA SER A 14 -1.51 21.34 4.61
C SER A 14 -1.49 20.20 3.58
N ALA A 15 -0.88 19.05 3.91
CA ALA A 15 -1.03 17.82 3.13
C ALA A 15 -2.39 17.13 3.36
N MET A 16 -2.98 17.28 4.56
CA MET A 16 -4.32 16.79 4.92
C MET A 16 -5.46 17.62 4.28
N GLU A 17 -5.31 18.94 4.17
CA GLU A 17 -6.28 19.85 3.53
C GLU A 17 -6.51 19.56 2.03
N ARG A 18 -5.53 18.98 1.34
CA ARG A 18 -5.69 18.55 -0.06
C ARG A 18 -6.52 17.29 -0.24
N TRP A 19 -6.83 16.58 0.85
CA TRP A 19 -7.61 15.35 0.82
C TRP A 19 -8.95 15.47 1.55
N ASN A 20 -9.28 16.61 2.17
CA ASN A 20 -10.50 16.73 2.97
C ASN A 20 -11.53 17.76 2.48
N ASN A 21 -11.45 18.23 1.22
CA ASN A 21 -12.43 19.17 0.68
C ASN A 21 -12.86 18.82 -0.74
N ALA A 22 -13.93 18.00 -0.84
CA ALA A 22 -14.88 18.06 -1.95
C ALA A 22 -16.30 17.55 -1.64
N ASP A 23 -16.62 17.01 -0.44
CA ASP A 23 -18.05 16.89 -0.04
C ASP A 23 -18.38 16.64 1.45
N GLY A 24 -17.44 16.45 2.38
CA GLY A 24 -17.76 16.56 3.82
C GLY A 24 -18.91 15.70 4.39
N PHE A 25 -19.23 14.52 3.82
CA PHE A 25 -20.16 13.57 4.42
C PHE A 25 -19.42 12.31 4.92
N ILE A 26 -19.54 12.07 6.23
CA ILE A 26 -19.29 10.77 6.86
C ILE A 26 -20.65 10.06 6.89
N ASP A 27 -20.83 9.03 6.06
CA ASP A 27 -22.03 8.19 6.09
C ASP A 27 -21.92 7.08 7.16
N ASP A 28 -23.06 6.80 7.76
CA ASP A 28 -23.39 5.94 8.91
C ASP A 28 -23.16 4.41 8.68
N ASP A 29 -22.04 3.99 8.06
CA ASP A 29 -21.76 2.56 7.74
C ASP A 29 -20.44 1.99 8.29
N LEU A 30 -19.83 2.69 9.25
CA LEU A 30 -18.61 2.31 9.96
C LEU A 30 -18.84 1.11 10.92
N GLN A 31 -19.30 -0.04 10.41
CA GLN A 31 -19.28 -1.30 11.14
C GLN A 31 -18.64 -2.45 10.33
N PHE A 32 -17.55 -2.91 10.92
CA PHE A 32 -16.86 -4.17 10.70
C PHE A 32 -17.86 -5.33 10.85
N THR A 33 -17.96 -6.18 9.82
CA THR A 33 -18.69 -7.46 9.76
C THR A 33 -20.22 -7.46 9.60
N ALA A 34 -20.66 -8.18 8.56
CA ALA A 34 -21.91 -8.92 8.38
C ALA A 34 -23.27 -8.28 8.73
N ASN A 35 -24.04 -7.99 7.68
CA ASN A 35 -25.51 -8.05 7.62
C ASN A 35 -26.30 -7.00 8.44
N GLU A 36 -27.06 -6.14 7.75
CA GLU A 36 -27.85 -5.01 8.26
C GLU A 36 -29.04 -5.38 9.19
N ASN A 37 -29.14 -6.63 9.65
CA ASN A 37 -30.26 -7.09 10.48
C ASN A 37 -29.91 -7.38 11.95
N TYR A 38 -28.75 -6.97 12.46
CA TYR A 38 -28.37 -7.30 13.84
C TYR A 38 -27.97 -6.05 14.63
N MET A 39 -28.90 -5.62 15.51
CA MET A 39 -28.71 -4.74 16.69
C MET A 39 -29.06 -3.25 16.52
N GLY A 40 -30.35 -2.95 16.73
CA GLY A 40 -30.78 -2.08 17.83
C GLY A 40 -30.45 -0.59 17.71
N ALA A 41 -31.48 0.19 17.39
CA ALA A 41 -31.55 1.62 17.66
C ALA A 41 -31.22 1.91 19.12
N ASP A 42 -30.26 2.82 19.36
CA ASP A 42 -30.27 3.78 20.48
C ASP A 42 -29.19 4.86 20.25
N ALA A 43 -29.64 6.10 20.11
CA ALA A 43 -28.85 7.26 19.74
C ALA A 43 -28.19 7.92 20.96
N GLN A 44 -26.85 7.88 21.08
CA GLN A 44 -26.12 8.87 21.88
C GLN A 44 -24.59 8.86 21.61
N GLY A 45 -24.06 10.00 21.13
CA GLY A 45 -22.63 10.34 21.23
C GLY A 45 -21.90 10.61 19.91
N MET A 46 -22.13 11.79 19.32
CA MET A 46 -21.36 12.30 18.17
C MET A 46 -19.93 12.67 18.60
N GLY A 47 -19.01 11.70 18.53
CA GLY A 47 -17.56 11.93 18.54
C GLY A 47 -17.00 11.75 17.13
N TYR A 48 -16.15 12.68 16.70
CA TYR A 48 -15.39 12.59 15.44
C TYR A 48 -14.61 11.26 15.43
N SER A 49 -15.14 10.24 14.74
CA SER A 49 -14.43 8.98 14.55
C SER A 49 -13.31 9.22 13.52
N PRO A 50 -12.03 8.93 13.83
CA PRO A 50 -10.95 9.01 12.86
C PRO A 50 -11.31 8.19 11.62
N ALA A 51 -11.11 8.74 10.43
CA ALA A 51 -11.30 8.00 9.18
C ALA A 51 -10.59 6.63 9.29
N PRO A 52 -11.24 5.52 8.90
CA PRO A 52 -10.69 4.20 9.09
C PRO A 52 -9.31 4.11 8.45
N THR A 53 -8.33 3.64 9.23
CA THR A 53 -6.96 3.50 8.74
C THR A 53 -6.94 2.44 7.65
N SER A 54 -6.39 2.79 6.48
CA SER A 54 -6.23 1.86 5.35
C SER A 54 -5.48 0.59 5.76
N GLN A 55 -6.12 -0.58 5.61
CA GLN A 55 -5.45 -1.88 5.77
C GLN A 55 -4.75 -2.24 4.46
N PRO A 56 -3.44 -2.58 4.49
CA PRO A 56 -2.70 -2.84 3.26
C PRO A 56 -3.04 -4.21 2.68
N TYR A 57 -3.06 -4.31 1.36
CA TYR A 57 -2.87 -5.57 0.66
C TYR A 57 -1.38 -5.90 0.65
N ILE A 58 -1.00 -7.08 1.14
CA ILE A 58 0.40 -7.46 1.28
C ILE A 58 0.68 -8.70 0.43
N ILE A 59 1.60 -8.55 -0.51
CA ILE A 59 2.11 -9.64 -1.32
C ILE A 59 3.60 -9.85 -1.05
N THR A 60 4.03 -11.11 -1.08
CA THR A 60 5.43 -11.50 -0.99
C THR A 60 5.89 -11.97 -2.36
N VAL A 61 7.05 -11.49 -2.79
CA VAL A 61 7.75 -11.96 -3.97
C VAL A 61 9.05 -12.60 -3.52
N SER A 62 9.30 -13.84 -3.93
CA SER A 62 10.54 -14.57 -3.65
C SER A 62 11.24 -14.98 -4.93
N ASN A 63 12.53 -14.68 -5.02
CA ASN A 63 13.42 -15.27 -6.01
C ASN A 63 14.37 -16.23 -5.29
N ALA A 64 14.07 -17.52 -5.36
CA ALA A 64 14.91 -18.55 -4.76
C ALA A 64 16.14 -18.90 -5.62
N SER A 65 16.21 -18.39 -6.85
CA SER A 65 17.31 -18.71 -7.76
C SER A 65 18.57 -17.89 -7.45
N ALA A 66 19.72 -18.38 -7.93
CA ALA A 66 21.00 -17.68 -7.85
C ALA A 66 21.17 -16.59 -8.92
N THR A 67 20.16 -16.40 -9.77
CA THR A 67 20.18 -15.42 -10.87
C THR A 67 19.11 -14.36 -10.67
N SER A 68 19.43 -13.11 -11.02
CA SER A 68 18.44 -12.03 -11.03
C SER A 68 17.46 -12.20 -12.20
N VAL A 69 16.19 -11.85 -11.98
CA VAL A 69 15.14 -11.87 -13.00
C VAL A 69 14.83 -10.44 -13.41
N SER A 70 14.95 -10.13 -14.70
CA SER A 70 14.64 -8.80 -15.24
C SER A 70 13.18 -8.68 -15.67
N ASN A 71 12.65 -7.45 -15.63
CA ASN A 71 11.29 -7.10 -16.08
C ASN A 71 10.20 -8.03 -15.51
N PHE A 72 10.19 -8.16 -14.18
CA PHE A 72 9.31 -9.07 -13.49
C PHE A 72 7.95 -8.43 -13.18
N ASP A 73 6.90 -8.98 -13.77
CA ASP A 73 5.52 -8.52 -13.57
C ASP A 73 4.93 -9.11 -12.28
N VAL A 74 4.53 -8.23 -11.36
CA VAL A 74 3.95 -8.59 -10.06
C VAL A 74 2.42 -8.50 -10.04
N LEU A 75 1.82 -7.78 -10.98
CA LEU A 75 0.37 -7.67 -11.15
C LEU A 75 0.02 -8.04 -12.59
N GLY A 76 -1.28 -8.14 -12.89
CA GLY A 76 -1.78 -8.42 -14.23
C GLY A 76 -2.86 -9.50 -14.20
N ALA A 77 -3.95 -9.24 -13.48
CA ALA A 77 -4.97 -10.25 -13.21
C ALA A 77 -5.53 -10.89 -14.48
N TYR A 78 -5.86 -10.09 -15.50
CA TYR A 78 -6.39 -10.65 -16.76
C TYR A 78 -5.40 -11.57 -17.46
N GLN A 79 -4.10 -11.27 -17.42
CA GLN A 79 -3.10 -12.14 -18.03
C GLN A 79 -2.96 -13.42 -17.22
N TYR A 80 -2.71 -13.33 -15.92
CA TYR A 80 -2.33 -14.52 -15.16
C TYR A 80 -3.51 -15.43 -14.84
N LEU A 81 -4.71 -14.89 -14.60
CA LEU A 81 -5.88 -15.72 -14.27
C LEU A 81 -6.49 -16.41 -15.49
N GLN A 82 -6.34 -15.85 -16.69
CA GLN A 82 -7.00 -16.36 -17.89
C GLN A 82 -6.05 -17.04 -18.89
N THR A 83 -4.73 -16.89 -18.72
CA THR A 83 -3.74 -17.46 -19.63
C THR A 83 -2.72 -18.32 -18.89
N SER A 84 -2.08 -19.24 -19.60
CA SER A 84 -0.99 -20.07 -19.09
C SER A 84 0.35 -19.31 -18.97
N ALA A 85 0.33 -17.98 -18.77
CA ALA A 85 1.53 -17.14 -18.65
C ALA A 85 2.32 -17.33 -17.34
N GLY A 86 1.87 -18.24 -16.47
CA GLY A 86 2.53 -18.69 -15.26
C GLY A 86 1.81 -19.91 -14.68
N THR A 87 2.32 -20.45 -13.58
CA THR A 87 1.74 -21.64 -12.93
C THR A 87 1.23 -21.28 -11.54
N PHE A 88 -0.06 -21.50 -11.30
CA PHE A 88 -0.63 -21.40 -9.95
C PHE A 88 -0.51 -22.72 -9.20
N THR A 89 0.03 -22.68 -8.00
CA THR A 89 0.09 -23.81 -7.06
C THR A 89 -0.37 -23.33 -5.70
N ASN A 90 -1.43 -23.93 -5.15
CA ASN A 90 -2.03 -23.52 -3.86
C ASN A 90 -2.32 -22.01 -3.78
N GLY A 91 -2.77 -21.40 -4.89
CA GLY A 91 -3.10 -19.97 -4.98
C GLY A 91 -1.91 -19.00 -5.01
N SER A 92 -0.67 -19.50 -5.07
CA SER A 92 0.54 -18.71 -5.36
C SER A 92 0.94 -18.84 -6.81
N LEU A 93 1.48 -17.78 -7.41
CA LEU A 93 1.87 -17.74 -8.82
C LEU A 93 3.38 -17.87 -8.98
N THR A 94 3.82 -18.80 -9.83
CA THR A 94 5.23 -18.95 -10.21
C THR A 94 5.45 -18.49 -11.65
N ILE A 95 6.36 -17.55 -11.85
CA ILE A 95 6.79 -17.03 -13.16
C ILE A 95 8.31 -16.87 -13.14
N SER A 96 9.01 -17.37 -14.15
CA SER A 96 10.48 -17.19 -14.30
C SER A 96 11.27 -17.53 -13.02
N ASN A 97 10.89 -18.60 -12.33
CA ASN A 97 11.47 -19.06 -11.05
C ASN A 97 11.29 -18.11 -9.84
N CYS A 98 10.50 -17.06 -9.98
CA CYS A 98 10.02 -16.25 -8.86
C CYS A 98 8.61 -16.70 -8.46
N VAL A 99 8.32 -16.67 -7.16
CA VAL A 99 7.01 -17.01 -6.61
C VAL A 99 6.38 -15.76 -6.00
N ILE A 100 5.12 -15.51 -6.34
CA ILE A 100 4.29 -14.45 -5.76
C ILE A 100 3.23 -15.12 -4.90
N SER A 101 3.18 -14.74 -3.63
CA SER A 101 2.19 -15.22 -2.67
C SER A 101 1.59 -14.05 -1.90
N SER A 102 0.43 -14.28 -1.29
CA SER A 102 -0.13 -13.34 -0.32
C SER A 102 0.59 -13.51 1.01
N ALA A 103 0.85 -12.41 1.71
CA ALA A 103 1.37 -12.44 3.08
C ALA A 103 0.26 -12.40 4.13
N ILE A 104 -1.00 -12.23 3.72
CA ILE A 104 -2.16 -12.17 4.60
C ILE A 104 -2.75 -13.57 4.74
N SER A 105 -2.96 -14.02 5.99
CA SER A 105 -3.59 -15.30 6.29
C SER A 105 -4.99 -15.41 5.67
N ASN A 106 -5.34 -16.61 5.21
CA ASN A 106 -6.66 -16.94 4.63
C ASN A 106 -7.01 -16.25 3.30
N ILE A 107 -6.07 -15.54 2.68
CA ILE A 107 -6.23 -15.00 1.32
C ILE A 107 -5.02 -15.40 0.50
N THR A 108 -5.26 -16.03 -0.63
CA THR A 108 -4.23 -16.39 -1.61
C THR A 108 -3.96 -15.23 -2.57
N TYR A 109 -2.80 -15.27 -3.24
CA TYR A 109 -2.48 -14.27 -4.25
C TYR A 109 -3.44 -14.34 -5.45
N GLN A 110 -3.89 -15.54 -5.80
CA GLN A 110 -4.90 -15.75 -6.82
C GLN A 110 -6.23 -15.04 -6.48
N GLU A 111 -6.72 -15.15 -5.24
CA GLU A 111 -7.93 -14.45 -4.78
C GLU A 111 -7.76 -12.93 -4.77
N PHE A 112 -6.58 -12.44 -4.37
CA PHE A 112 -6.25 -11.02 -4.46
C PHE A 112 -6.32 -10.52 -5.92
N LEU A 113 -5.77 -11.26 -6.88
CA LEU A 113 -5.89 -10.91 -8.30
C LEU A 113 -7.35 -10.90 -8.76
N TYR A 114 -8.15 -11.90 -8.37
CA TYR A 114 -9.58 -11.91 -8.67
C TYR A 114 -10.31 -10.68 -8.10
N GLN A 115 -10.01 -10.30 -6.86
CA GLN A 115 -10.60 -9.12 -6.24
C GLN A 115 -10.22 -7.84 -7.00
N SER A 116 -8.93 -7.65 -7.31
CA SER A 116 -8.46 -6.45 -8.02
C SER A 116 -9.07 -6.27 -9.42
N MET A 117 -9.47 -7.36 -10.07
CA MET A 117 -10.20 -7.33 -11.34
C MET A 117 -11.65 -6.88 -11.18
N ASN A 118 -12.35 -7.37 -10.15
CA ASN A 118 -13.78 -7.11 -9.93
C ASN A 118 -14.04 -5.81 -9.15
N SER A 119 -13.09 -5.40 -8.31
CA SER A 119 -13.15 -4.19 -7.48
C SER A 119 -11.81 -3.46 -7.56
N PRO A 120 -11.60 -2.69 -8.64
CA PRO A 120 -10.42 -1.84 -8.77
C PRO A 120 -10.28 -0.86 -7.60
N PHE A 121 -9.05 -0.57 -7.21
CA PHE A 121 -8.75 0.33 -6.10
C PHE A 121 -7.58 1.26 -6.45
N SER A 122 -7.52 2.39 -5.75
CA SER A 122 -6.42 3.36 -5.87
C SER A 122 -5.46 3.17 -4.72
N VAL A 123 -4.16 3.07 -5.00
CA VAL A 123 -3.10 3.02 -3.99
C VAL A 123 -2.60 4.43 -3.71
N GLY A 124 -2.51 4.80 -2.43
CA GLY A 124 -1.94 6.09 -2.00
C GLY A 124 -0.51 5.98 -1.45
N LEU A 125 -0.16 4.81 -0.92
CA LEU A 125 1.18 4.52 -0.41
C LEU A 125 1.56 3.08 -0.74
N THR A 126 2.75 2.90 -1.27
CA THR A 126 3.35 1.59 -1.50
C THR A 126 4.56 1.45 -0.60
N TYR A 127 4.55 0.43 0.25
CA TYR A 127 5.69 0.08 1.07
C TYR A 127 6.41 -1.12 0.46
N ILE A 128 7.73 -1.06 0.43
CA ILE A 128 8.57 -2.17 -0.02
C ILE A 128 9.50 -2.53 1.11
N GLU A 129 9.48 -3.78 1.52
CA GLU A 129 10.29 -4.31 2.62
C GLU A 129 11.06 -5.54 2.14
N VAL A 130 12.37 -5.57 2.31
CA VAL A 130 13.17 -6.79 2.13
C VAL A 130 13.12 -7.61 3.41
N ILE A 131 12.68 -8.86 3.28
CA ILE A 131 12.60 -9.83 4.36
C ILE A 131 13.92 -10.59 4.48
N THR A 132 14.46 -11.03 3.35
CA THR A 132 15.75 -11.71 3.26
C THR A 132 16.44 -11.38 1.94
N GLY A 133 17.77 -11.42 1.91
CA GLY A 133 18.57 -11.17 0.71
C GLY A 133 19.11 -9.74 0.64
N THR A 134 19.08 -9.14 -0.55
CA THR A 134 19.79 -7.87 -0.81
C THR A 134 18.91 -6.64 -0.60
N ASN A 135 19.33 -5.74 0.29
CA ASN A 135 18.60 -4.51 0.61
C ASN A 135 18.41 -3.57 -0.60
N SER A 136 19.32 -3.58 -1.56
CA SER A 136 19.19 -2.83 -2.82
C SER A 136 17.98 -3.24 -3.67
N GLN A 137 17.22 -4.27 -3.27
CA GLN A 137 15.94 -4.62 -3.87
C GLN A 137 14.88 -3.51 -3.68
N VAL A 138 14.90 -2.76 -2.57
CA VAL A 138 13.89 -1.72 -2.32
C VAL A 138 14.03 -0.50 -3.24
N SER A 139 15.23 -0.26 -3.78
CA SER A 139 15.52 0.83 -4.70
C SER A 139 15.39 0.45 -6.18
N GLN A 140 14.95 -0.78 -6.48
CA GLN A 140 14.72 -1.19 -7.86
C GLN A 140 13.57 -0.39 -8.46
N THR A 141 13.79 0.17 -9.64
CA THR A 141 12.75 0.93 -10.35
C THR A 141 11.63 -0.01 -10.77
N MET A 142 10.40 0.49 -10.70
CA MET A 142 9.22 -0.23 -11.16
C MET A 142 8.56 0.55 -12.28
N THR A 143 7.84 -0.13 -13.17
CA THR A 143 7.03 0.50 -14.20
C THR A 143 5.59 0.05 -14.01
N LEU A 144 4.72 1.01 -13.80
CA LEU A 144 3.28 0.78 -13.88
C LEU A 144 2.90 0.79 -15.36
N ASN A 145 2.19 -0.23 -15.79
CA ASN A 145 1.68 -0.36 -17.13
C ASN A 145 0.21 -0.72 -17.05
N THR A 146 -0.66 0.13 -17.57
CA THR A 146 -2.09 -0.17 -17.71
C THR A 146 -2.51 0.03 -19.16
N ARG A 147 -3.53 -0.72 -19.56
CA ARG A 147 -4.10 -0.68 -20.90
C ARG A 147 -5.61 -0.71 -20.81
N ASP A 148 -6.27 -0.15 -21.82
CA ASP A 148 -7.71 -0.25 -21.97
C ASP A 148 -8.10 -1.31 -23.02
N ALA A 149 -9.40 -1.55 -23.15
CA ALA A 149 -9.96 -2.46 -24.15
C ALA A 149 -9.83 -1.93 -25.59
N ASN A 150 -9.53 -0.65 -25.77
CA ASN A 150 -9.30 -0.02 -27.06
C ASN A 150 -7.83 -0.16 -27.52
N GLY A 151 -6.97 -0.74 -26.68
CA GLY A 151 -5.55 -0.96 -26.97
C GLY A 151 -4.65 0.21 -26.63
N ASN A 152 -5.16 1.28 -26.01
CA ASN A 152 -4.31 2.36 -25.52
C ASN A 152 -3.54 1.89 -24.30
N GLN A 153 -2.29 2.33 -24.20
CA GLN A 153 -1.39 1.97 -23.11
C GLN A 153 -0.87 3.22 -22.41
N ALA A 154 -0.89 3.20 -21.08
CA ALA A 154 -0.27 4.20 -20.24
C ALA A 154 0.85 3.54 -19.43
N LEU A 155 2.04 4.13 -19.51
CA LEU A 155 3.21 3.70 -18.74
C LEU A 155 3.65 4.82 -17.81
N LYS A 156 4.01 4.45 -16.58
CA LYS A 156 4.58 5.37 -15.59
C LYS A 156 5.70 4.68 -14.84
N THR A 157 6.90 5.25 -14.90
CA THR A 157 8.03 4.79 -14.10
C THR A 157 7.90 5.29 -12.67
N LEU A 158 8.05 4.36 -11.74
CA LEU A 158 8.06 4.56 -10.30
C LEU A 158 9.48 4.32 -9.80
N VAL A 159 10.09 5.34 -9.21
CA VAL A 159 11.46 5.27 -8.68
C VAL A 159 11.39 5.38 -7.16
N PRO A 160 11.51 4.26 -6.43
CA PRO A 160 11.61 4.31 -4.98
C PRO A 160 12.91 5.01 -4.57
N THR A 161 12.81 5.96 -3.64
CA THR A 161 13.96 6.68 -3.11
C THR A 161 14.01 6.49 -1.60
N ILE A 162 15.13 5.99 -1.11
CA ILE A 162 15.38 5.91 0.34
C ILE A 162 15.64 7.32 0.84
N ASP A 163 14.97 7.72 1.93
CA ASP A 163 15.21 9.01 2.58
C ASP A 163 16.63 9.01 3.19
N PRO A 164 17.49 10.00 2.89
CA PRO A 164 18.84 10.10 3.46
C PRO A 164 18.89 10.10 5.00
N TYR A 165 17.81 10.50 5.66
CA TYR A 165 17.71 10.53 7.12
C TYR A 165 17.07 9.26 7.72
N GLN A 166 16.74 8.27 6.88
CA GLN A 166 16.22 6.98 7.34
C GLN A 166 17.36 6.06 7.77
N GLN A 167 17.29 5.53 9.00
CA GLN A 167 18.32 4.63 9.55
C GLN A 167 18.21 3.19 9.05
N GLN A 168 17.07 2.80 8.48
CA GLN A 168 16.80 1.46 7.96
C GLN A 168 16.98 1.45 6.44
N THR A 169 17.76 0.52 5.89
CA THR A 169 18.03 0.45 4.44
C THR A 169 17.24 -0.64 3.72
N ASN A 170 16.58 -1.52 4.47
CA ASN A 170 15.82 -2.65 3.92
C ASN A 170 14.38 -2.27 3.55
N ILE A 171 14.04 -0.99 3.59
CA ILE A 171 12.65 -0.55 3.57
C ILE A 171 12.49 0.81 2.92
N VAL A 172 11.40 1.00 2.16
CA VAL A 172 11.10 2.28 1.52
C VAL A 172 9.60 2.50 1.41
N ALA A 173 9.17 3.74 1.65
CA ALA A 173 7.80 4.16 1.45
C ALA A 173 7.72 5.08 0.23
N MET A 174 6.88 4.71 -0.73
CA MET A 174 6.62 5.47 -1.94
C MET A 174 5.23 6.09 -1.90
N LYS A 175 5.16 7.42 -1.95
CA LYS A 175 3.92 8.20 -1.98
C LYS A 175 3.57 8.59 -3.42
N GLN A 176 3.33 7.59 -4.26
CA GLN A 176 2.87 7.81 -5.62
C GLN A 176 1.50 7.17 -5.79
N ASN A 177 0.53 7.97 -6.20
CA ASN A 177 -0.81 7.48 -6.45
C ASN A 177 -0.90 6.77 -7.80
N TYR A 178 -1.52 5.61 -7.80
CA TYR A 178 -1.86 4.87 -9.00
C TYR A 178 -3.06 3.95 -8.75
N ARG A 179 -3.77 3.59 -9.81
CA ARG A 179 -4.89 2.65 -9.76
C ARG A 179 -4.40 1.24 -10.07
N ILE A 180 -4.95 0.26 -9.38
CA ILE A 180 -4.83 -1.17 -9.70
C ILE A 180 -6.19 -1.66 -10.18
N ASP A 181 -6.18 -2.31 -11.33
CA ASP A 181 -7.30 -3.02 -11.94
C ASP A 181 -6.82 -4.30 -12.62
N GLY A 182 -7.70 -5.01 -13.33
CA GLY A 182 -7.36 -6.25 -14.00
C GLY A 182 -6.32 -6.12 -15.13
N PHE A 183 -6.18 -4.95 -15.75
CA PHE A 183 -5.22 -4.68 -16.83
C PHE A 183 -3.89 -4.14 -16.34
N THR A 184 -3.85 -3.67 -15.09
CA THR A 184 -2.69 -3.05 -14.48
C THR A 184 -1.61 -4.09 -14.17
N LYS A 185 -0.40 -3.79 -14.63
CA LYS A 185 0.84 -4.50 -14.31
C LYS A 185 1.78 -3.58 -13.57
N LEU A 186 2.46 -4.13 -12.57
CA LEU A 186 3.58 -3.50 -11.90
C LEU A 186 4.82 -4.32 -12.23
N THR A 187 5.66 -3.81 -13.12
CA THR A 187 6.87 -4.48 -13.58
C THR A 187 8.07 -3.98 -12.79
N ILE A 188 8.72 -4.85 -12.04
CA ILE A 188 9.98 -4.54 -11.35
C ILE A 188 11.12 -4.74 -12.35
N ALA A 189 12.00 -3.73 -12.50
CA ALA A 189 13.10 -3.78 -13.46
C ALA A 189 14.03 -4.98 -13.21
N THR A 190 14.34 -5.26 -11.95
CA THR A 190 15.11 -6.45 -11.57
C THR A 190 14.69 -6.97 -10.19
N VAL A 191 14.38 -8.25 -10.12
CA VAL A 191 14.29 -9.00 -8.87
C VAL A 191 15.64 -9.68 -8.66
N LEU A 192 16.37 -9.23 -7.64
CA LEU A 192 17.71 -9.70 -7.32
C LEU A 192 17.69 -11.20 -6.93
N ALA A 193 18.82 -11.87 -7.13
CA ALA A 193 18.99 -13.26 -6.76
C ALA A 193 18.77 -13.47 -5.24
N SER A 194 18.28 -14.65 -4.86
CA SER A 194 18.15 -15.09 -3.47
C SER A 194 17.52 -14.05 -2.54
N THR A 195 16.52 -13.31 -3.03
CA THR A 195 15.89 -12.21 -2.31
C THR A 195 14.40 -12.45 -2.15
N VAL A 196 13.89 -12.17 -0.95
CA VAL A 196 12.47 -12.19 -0.62
C VAL A 196 12.08 -10.80 -0.12
N PHE A 197 11.08 -10.21 -0.74
CA PHE A 197 10.57 -8.89 -0.37
C PHE A 197 9.06 -8.85 -0.41
N ARG A 198 8.48 -7.87 0.29
CA ARG A 198 7.04 -7.63 0.36
C ARG A 198 6.71 -6.29 -0.27
N LEU A 199 5.55 -6.26 -0.91
CA LEU A 199 4.89 -5.05 -1.37
C LEU A 199 3.60 -4.88 -0.59
N HIS A 200 3.46 -3.73 0.06
CA HIS A 200 2.27 -3.37 0.82
C HIS A 200 1.58 -2.24 0.05
N PHE A 201 0.39 -2.50 -0.45
CA PHE A 201 -0.43 -1.52 -1.15
C PHE A 201 -1.47 -0.99 -0.18
N TYR A 202 -1.33 0.27 0.22
CA TYR A 202 -2.32 0.94 1.06
C TYR A 202 -3.36 1.61 0.15
N PRO A 203 -4.61 1.09 0.10
CA PRO A 203 -5.66 1.73 -0.67
C PRO A 203 -5.95 3.13 -0.11
N ALA A 204 -6.03 4.13 -0.99
CA ALA A 204 -6.54 5.46 -0.72
C ALA A 204 -8.03 5.57 -1.04
N ASP A 205 -8.51 4.80 -2.02
CA ASP A 205 -9.93 4.68 -2.34
C ASP A 205 -10.29 3.28 -2.85
N ASN A 206 -11.45 2.74 -2.43
CA ASN A 206 -12.08 1.59 -3.07
C ASN A 206 -13.19 2.05 -4.02
N ILE A 207 -13.09 1.71 -5.31
CA ILE A 207 -14.12 2.04 -6.30
C ILE A 207 -15.10 0.86 -6.38
N ASN A 208 -16.33 1.05 -5.89
CA ASN A 208 -17.40 0.05 -6.00
C ASN A 208 -18.42 0.47 -7.06
N ILE A 209 -18.35 -0.16 -8.24
CA ILE A 209 -19.17 0.14 -9.42
C ILE A 209 -20.67 -0.12 -9.16
N ALA A 210 -21.02 -1.01 -8.22
CA ALA A 210 -22.41 -1.31 -7.87
C ALA A 210 -23.13 -0.14 -7.15
N ARG A 211 -22.40 0.80 -6.56
CA ARG A 211 -22.98 1.97 -5.86
C ARG A 211 -23.45 3.07 -6.82
N GLY A 212 -22.83 3.17 -8.00
CA GLY A 212 -23.22 4.13 -9.04
C GLY A 212 -24.59 3.83 -9.66
N LEU A 213 -25.04 2.57 -9.60
CA LEU A 213 -26.37 2.17 -10.06
C LEU A 213 -27.50 2.52 -9.07
N ALA A 214 -27.15 2.83 -7.81
CA ALA A 214 -28.08 3.21 -6.74
C ALA A 214 -27.96 4.69 -6.31
N GLY A 215 -27.27 5.53 -7.10
CA GLY A 215 -27.18 6.98 -6.85
C GLY A 215 -26.25 7.41 -5.70
N ARG A 216 -25.35 6.53 -5.22
CA ARG A 216 -24.37 6.84 -4.15
C ARG A 216 -22.97 7.08 -4.72
N PRO A 217 -22.12 7.90 -4.07
CA PRO A 217 -20.76 8.17 -4.54
C PRO A 217 -19.95 6.87 -4.67
N VAL A 218 -19.27 6.73 -5.81
CA VAL A 218 -18.66 5.47 -6.30
C VAL A 218 -17.30 5.17 -5.64
N SER A 219 -16.76 6.10 -4.85
CA SER A 219 -15.49 6.00 -4.12
C SER A 219 -15.72 5.93 -2.61
N ARG A 220 -14.86 5.16 -1.91
CA ARG A 220 -14.72 5.22 -0.44
C ARG A 220 -13.29 5.65 -0.13
N GLN A 221 -13.13 6.82 0.47
CA GLN A 221 -11.83 7.40 0.81
C GLN A 221 -11.30 6.84 2.13
N PHE A 222 -10.05 6.39 2.14
CA PHE A 222 -9.37 5.84 3.33
C PHE A 222 -8.37 6.84 3.92
N GLY A 223 -8.23 6.81 5.25
CA GLY A 223 -7.22 7.59 5.97
C GLY A 223 -5.81 6.97 5.86
N SER A 224 -4.77 7.81 5.90
CA SER A 224 -3.37 7.35 5.86
C SER A 224 -2.98 6.55 7.12
N PRO A 225 -2.19 5.47 7.00
CA PRO A 225 -1.74 4.67 8.15
C PRO A 225 -0.80 5.45 9.06
N ASN A 226 -0.94 5.24 10.38
CA ASN A 226 -0.17 5.90 11.43
C ASN A 226 1.23 5.24 11.54
N ILE A 227 2.29 5.88 11.04
CA ILE A 227 3.67 5.37 11.20
C ILE A 227 4.17 5.80 12.59
N VAL A 228 4.00 4.92 13.58
CA VAL A 228 4.53 5.11 14.94
C VAL A 228 6.05 4.92 14.89
N ARG A 229 6.82 6.01 14.97
CA ARG A 229 8.26 5.93 15.22
C ARG A 229 8.47 5.45 16.65
N SER A 230 9.02 4.25 16.81
CA SER A 230 9.52 3.73 18.07
C SER A 230 10.49 4.75 18.69
N SER A 231 10.22 5.15 19.92
CA SER A 231 10.98 6.13 20.67
C SER A 231 12.40 5.64 20.93
N VAL A 232 13.40 6.40 20.46
CA VAL A 232 14.80 6.22 20.87
C VAL A 232 14.92 6.63 22.34
N ALA A 233 15.40 5.70 23.18
CA ALA A 233 15.71 5.97 24.58
C ALA A 233 16.85 7.00 24.67
N VAL A 234 16.60 8.13 25.32
CA VAL A 234 17.64 9.10 25.67
C VAL A 234 18.20 8.69 27.03
N ILE A 235 19.44 8.20 27.06
CA ILE A 235 20.22 8.04 28.29
C ILE A 235 20.63 9.45 28.74
N GLY A 236 20.07 9.93 29.84
CA GLY A 236 20.39 11.25 30.42
C GLY A 236 21.80 11.27 30.99
N GLY A 237 22.70 11.97 30.32
CA GLY A 237 24.04 12.29 30.80
C GLY A 237 24.05 13.46 31.78
N ASP A 238 24.81 13.25 32.85
CA ASP A 238 25.61 14.18 33.64
C ASP A 238 25.25 15.68 33.65
N THR A 239 24.95 16.21 34.83
CA THR A 239 25.00 17.66 35.09
C THR A 239 26.06 17.95 36.13
N VAL A 240 27.25 18.30 35.66
CA VAL A 240 28.25 19.07 36.40
C VAL A 240 27.69 20.47 36.64
N GLN A 241 27.35 20.81 37.88
CA GLN A 241 27.05 22.20 38.27
C GLN A 241 28.33 22.88 38.78
N SER A 242 28.79 23.86 38.00
CA SER A 242 29.94 24.72 38.24
C SER A 242 29.55 25.97 39.04
N ARG A 243 30.23 26.16 40.19
CA ARG A 243 30.69 27.39 40.88
C ARG A 243 29.95 28.73 40.64
N LEU A 244 29.54 29.38 41.74
CA LEU A 244 29.93 30.72 42.24
C LEU A 244 28.75 31.40 42.98
N GLY A 245 28.99 31.80 44.24
CA GLY A 245 28.06 32.56 45.08
C GLY A 245 27.99 32.01 46.49
#